data_AF-A0A087USI2-F1
#
_entry.id   AF-A0A087USI2-F1
#
_cell.length_a   1.000
_cell.length_b   1.000
_cell.length_c   1.000
_cell.angle_alpha   90.00
_cell.angle_beta   90.00
_cell.angle_gamma   90.00
#
_symmetry.space_group_name_H-M   'P 1'
#
loop_
_entity.id
_entity.type
_entity.pdbx_description
1 polymer ?
#
loop_
_entity_poly.entity_id
_entity_poly.type
_entity_poly.pdbx_seq_one_letter_code
_entity_poly.pdbx_strand_id
1 'polypeptide(L)'
;MFCSNPTRCVKCGLPHRSNECAMKPDEQPKCIFCGENHVSSYRGCKEYQRRFERKKSQPQQQVPTFNEENFPNKLQAATPRNVPLTLYSEKLKSNIPQPPENLQDAVSWIKDEKINAFLSTVISIIGRIKQAKTSAEKLQYGFEAAMTLIKFAEDEN
;
A
#
# COMPACT_ATOMS: atom_id res chain seq x y z
N MET A 1 -7.44 23.94 -9.78
CA MET A 1 -8.17 24.02 -8.50
C MET A 1 -7.30 23.40 -7.42
N PHE A 2 -6.93 24.17 -6.40
CA PHE A 2 -6.25 23.64 -5.22
C PHE A 2 -7.29 23.36 -4.13
N CYS A 3 -7.24 22.18 -3.53
CA CYS A 3 -8.12 21.85 -2.40
C CYS A 3 -7.56 22.51 -1.14
N SER A 4 -8.36 23.37 -0.49
CA SER A 4 -7.96 24.08 0.74
C SER A 4 -8.14 23.24 2.02
N ASN A 5 -8.54 21.98 1.90
CA ASN A 5 -8.83 21.14 3.05
C ASN A 5 -7.53 20.59 3.66
N PRO A 6 -7.38 20.58 5.00
CA PRO A 6 -6.16 20.07 5.62
C PRO A 6 -5.99 18.59 5.32
N THR A 7 -4.74 18.20 5.01
CA THR A 7 -4.37 16.79 4.79
C THR A 7 -4.62 15.99 6.06
N ARG A 8 -5.41 14.92 5.94
CA ARG A 8 -5.66 13.96 7.02
C ARG A 8 -5.53 12.54 6.50
N CYS A 9 -4.90 11.68 7.29
CA CYS A 9 -4.72 10.27 6.95
C CYS A 9 -6.06 9.54 7.03
N VAL A 10 -6.41 8.78 5.98
CA VAL A 10 -7.68 8.03 5.94
C VAL A 10 -7.71 6.82 6.88
N LYS A 11 -6.53 6.38 7.35
CA LYS A 11 -6.36 5.24 8.27
C LYS A 11 -6.60 5.65 9.73
N CYS A 12 -5.89 6.67 10.20
CA CYS A 12 -5.89 7.08 11.63
C CYS A 12 -6.43 8.48 11.91
N GLY A 13 -6.69 9.30 10.88
CA GLY A 13 -7.27 10.64 11.02
C GLY A 13 -6.32 11.76 11.44
N LEU A 14 -5.04 11.45 11.62
CA LEU A 14 -3.97 12.39 11.99
C LEU A 14 -3.50 13.24 10.79
N PRO A 15 -2.83 14.39 11.03
CA PRO A 15 -2.42 15.34 10.00
C PRO A 15 -1.15 14.89 9.24
N HIS A 16 -1.26 13.79 8.48
CA HIS A 16 -0.21 13.29 7.60
C HIS A 16 -0.83 12.61 6.37
N ARG A 17 -0.01 12.32 5.36
CA ARG A 17 -0.45 11.59 4.16
C ARG A 17 -0.49 10.08 4.45
N SER A 18 -1.43 9.36 3.85
CA SER A 18 -1.65 7.93 4.15
C SER A 18 -0.45 7.00 3.93
N ASN A 19 0.53 7.41 3.12
CA ASN A 19 1.81 6.73 2.87
C ASN A 19 2.82 6.92 4.02
N GLU A 20 2.71 7.98 4.81
CA GLU A 20 3.55 8.28 5.97
C GLU A 20 2.97 7.71 7.28
N CYS A 21 1.88 6.96 7.18
CA CYS A 21 1.16 6.46 8.34
C CYS A 21 1.89 5.28 9.00
N ALA A 22 2.38 5.49 10.22
CA ALA A 22 3.05 4.47 11.04
C ALA A 22 2.09 3.52 11.80
N MET A 23 0.78 3.66 11.58
CA MET A 23 -0.24 2.84 12.23
C MET A 23 -0.07 1.37 11.82
N LYS A 24 0.00 0.48 12.81
CA LYS A 24 0.15 -0.96 12.57
C LYS A 24 -1.15 -1.56 12.06
N PRO A 25 -1.11 -2.67 11.28
CA PRO A 25 -2.32 -3.37 10.84
C PRO A 25 -3.23 -3.83 11.99
N ASP A 26 -2.65 -4.15 13.16
CA ASP A 26 -3.37 -4.59 14.35
C ASP A 26 -3.99 -3.45 15.16
N GLU A 27 -3.64 -2.20 14.85
CA GLU A 27 -4.16 -1.04 15.56
C GLU A 27 -5.55 -0.70 15.01
N GLN A 28 -6.51 -0.43 15.90
CA GLN A 28 -7.87 -0.12 15.46
C GLN A 28 -7.92 1.28 14.86
N PRO A 29 -8.32 1.44 13.58
CA PRO A 29 -8.42 2.75 12.94
C PRO A 29 -9.49 3.58 13.63
N LYS A 30 -9.27 4.89 13.71
CA LYS A 30 -10.23 5.83 14.27
C LYS A 30 -10.88 6.66 13.16
N CYS A 31 -12.21 6.74 13.19
CA CYS A 31 -12.94 7.53 12.21
C CYS A 31 -12.78 9.03 12.48
N ILE A 32 -12.45 9.81 11.45
CA ILE A 32 -12.35 11.28 11.55
C ILE A 32 -13.72 11.92 11.83
N PHE A 33 -14.80 11.27 11.41
CA PHE A 33 -16.14 11.84 11.47
C PHE A 33 -16.89 11.52 12.77
N CYS A 34 -16.83 10.29 13.28
CA CYS A 34 -17.52 9.88 14.51
C CYS A 34 -16.58 9.54 15.67
N GLY A 35 -15.29 9.36 15.44
CA GLY A 35 -14.33 8.98 16.48
C GLY A 35 -14.38 7.52 16.93
N GLU A 36 -15.24 6.68 16.35
CA GLU A 36 -15.33 5.24 16.65
C GLU A 36 -14.22 4.43 15.94
N ASN A 37 -14.07 3.16 16.36
CA ASN A 37 -13.02 2.25 15.93
C ASN A 37 -13.29 1.63 14.55
N HIS A 38 -13.28 2.46 13.52
CA HIS A 38 -13.30 2.04 12.13
C HIS A 38 -12.62 3.09 11.22
N VAL A 39 -12.25 2.70 10.00
CA VAL A 39 -11.72 3.63 9.00
C VAL A 39 -12.76 4.68 8.59
N SER A 40 -12.30 5.83 8.12
CA SER A 40 -13.20 6.92 7.70
C SER A 40 -14.07 6.57 6.47
N SER A 41 -13.74 5.51 5.73
CA SER A 41 -14.50 5.00 4.58
C SER A 41 -15.60 3.98 4.95
N TYR A 42 -15.77 3.65 6.23
CA TYR A 42 -16.73 2.65 6.68
C TYR A 42 -18.18 3.13 6.48
N ARG A 43 -18.96 2.39 5.68
CA ARG A 43 -20.35 2.73 5.33
C ARG A 43 -21.36 2.53 6.46
N GLY A 44 -21.00 1.78 7.50
CA GLY A 44 -21.82 1.63 8.71
C GLY A 44 -21.68 2.77 9.71
N CYS A 45 -20.86 3.79 9.41
CA CYS A 45 -20.71 4.96 10.26
C CYS A 45 -22.00 5.77 10.32
N LYS A 46 -22.51 6.04 11.53
CA LYS A 46 -23.74 6.84 11.73
C LYS A 46 -23.62 8.27 11.18
N GLU A 47 -22.43 8.87 11.27
CA GLU A 47 -22.16 10.20 10.71
C GLU A 47 -22.11 10.20 9.18
N TYR A 48 -21.61 9.10 8.59
CA TYR A 48 -21.67 8.90 7.15
C TYR A 48 -23.13 8.81 6.70
N GLN A 49 -23.93 7.91 7.29
CA GLN A 49 -25.33 7.73 6.92
C GLN A 49 -26.14 9.04 7.03
N ARG A 50 -26.01 9.78 8.13
CA ARG A 50 -26.67 11.09 8.31
C ARG A 50 -26.28 12.13 7.24
N ARG A 51 -25.05 12.11 6.74
CA ARG A 51 -24.62 13.03 5.66
C ARG A 51 -25.22 12.63 4.32
N PHE A 52 -25.37 11.34 4.04
CA PHE A 52 -25.98 10.85 2.81
C PHE A 52 -27.50 11.04 2.79
N GLU A 53 -28.17 10.86 3.92
CA GLU A 53 -29.60 11.13 4.07
C GLU A 53 -29.92 12.60 3.86
N ARG A 54 -29.13 13.52 4.44
CA ARG A 54 -29.27 14.97 4.22
C ARG A 54 -29.10 15.40 2.75
N LYS A 55 -28.30 14.66 1.97
CA LYS A 55 -28.16 14.91 0.52
C LYS A 55 -29.39 14.49 -0.27
N LYS A 56 -30.19 13.52 0.20
CA LYS A 56 -31.45 13.13 -0.47
C LYS A 56 -32.55 14.18 -0.27
N SER A 57 -32.51 14.93 0.82
CA SER A 57 -33.45 16.01 1.14
C SER A 57 -33.09 17.37 0.54
N GLN A 58 -31.88 17.53 -0.02
CA GLN A 58 -31.57 18.72 -0.82
C GLN A 58 -32.25 18.57 -2.19
N PRO A 59 -32.92 19.61 -2.72
CA PRO A 59 -33.40 19.58 -4.10
C PRO A 59 -32.20 19.23 -4.98
N GLN A 60 -32.30 18.13 -5.72
CA GLN A 60 -31.28 17.72 -6.66
C GLN A 60 -30.98 18.93 -7.53
N GLN A 61 -29.78 19.50 -7.42
CA GLN A 61 -29.25 20.31 -8.51
C GLN A 61 -29.42 19.43 -9.74
N GLN A 62 -30.19 19.92 -10.70
CA GLN A 62 -30.56 19.20 -11.90
C GLN A 62 -29.32 18.47 -12.39
N VAL A 63 -29.35 17.14 -12.30
CA VAL A 63 -28.36 16.31 -12.98
C VAL A 63 -28.33 16.85 -14.41
N PRO A 64 -27.18 17.33 -14.92
CA PRO A 64 -27.14 17.77 -16.30
C PRO A 64 -27.69 16.61 -17.12
N THR A 65 -28.80 16.85 -17.82
CA THR A 65 -29.30 15.92 -18.82
C THR A 65 -28.13 15.70 -19.76
N PHE A 66 -27.58 14.48 -19.76
CA PHE A 66 -26.61 14.05 -20.76
C PHE A 66 -27.34 14.08 -22.10
N ASN A 67 -27.27 15.21 -22.81
CA ASN A 67 -27.63 15.23 -24.22
C ASN A 67 -26.43 14.65 -24.97
N GLU A 68 -26.67 13.50 -25.62
CA GLU A 68 -25.70 12.83 -26.51
C GLU A 68 -25.17 13.74 -27.64
N GLU A 69 -25.77 14.91 -27.84
CA GLU A 69 -25.46 15.85 -28.92
C GLU A 69 -24.12 16.59 -28.75
N ASN A 70 -23.50 16.59 -27.56
CA ASN A 70 -22.23 17.33 -27.35
C ASN A 70 -20.98 16.43 -27.33
N PHE A 71 -21.12 15.13 -27.60
CA PHE A 71 -19.99 14.25 -27.90
C PHE A 71 -19.85 14.14 -29.42
N PRO A 72 -18.73 14.54 -30.03
CA PRO A 72 -18.54 14.32 -31.46
C PRO A 72 -18.56 12.82 -31.74
N ASN A 73 -19.66 12.37 -32.35
CA ASN A 73 -19.86 11.01 -32.80
C ASN A 73 -18.88 10.72 -33.94
N LYS A 74 -17.69 10.24 -33.59
CA LYS A 74 -16.75 9.59 -34.51
C LYS A 74 -16.90 8.07 -34.39
N LEU A 75 -18.12 7.55 -34.53
CA LEU A 75 -18.32 6.20 -35.07
C LEU A 75 -18.50 6.30 -36.58
N GLN A 76 -17.44 6.74 -37.27
CA GLN A 76 -17.32 6.44 -38.69
C GLN A 76 -16.97 4.95 -38.78
N ALA A 77 -17.81 4.22 -39.51
CA ALA A 77 -17.60 2.83 -39.87
C ALA A 77 -16.17 2.60 -40.38
N ALA A 78 -15.31 2.10 -39.50
CA ALA A 78 -13.99 1.63 -39.83
C ALA A 78 -13.80 0.33 -39.05
N THR A 79 -13.80 -0.76 -39.82
CA THR A 79 -13.17 -2.07 -39.59
C THR A 79 -12.97 -2.57 -38.14
N PRO A 80 -13.30 -3.84 -37.83
CA PRO A 80 -13.26 -4.36 -36.47
C PRO A 80 -11.83 -4.33 -35.91
N ARG A 81 -11.50 -3.27 -35.15
CA ARG A 81 -10.34 -3.26 -34.26
C ARG A 81 -10.82 -3.80 -32.93
N ASN A 82 -10.43 -5.04 -32.64
CA ASN A 82 -10.45 -5.59 -31.28
C ASN A 82 -9.70 -4.62 -30.36
N VAL A 83 -10.42 -3.87 -29.53
CA VAL A 83 -9.83 -3.12 -28.41
C VAL A 83 -10.36 -3.78 -27.14
N PRO A 84 -9.51 -4.46 -26.34
CA PRO A 84 -9.94 -5.08 -25.09
C PRO A 84 -10.38 -3.99 -24.12
N LEU A 85 -11.61 -4.11 -23.62
CA LEU A 85 -12.13 -3.32 -22.50
C LEU A 85 -11.34 -3.71 -21.25
N THR A 86 -10.22 -3.04 -21.01
CA THR A 86 -9.39 -3.36 -19.84
C THR A 86 -9.97 -2.73 -18.58
N LEU A 87 -10.52 -3.56 -17.69
CA LEU A 87 -10.95 -3.18 -16.36
C LEU A 87 -9.71 -2.72 -15.56
N TYR A 88 -9.86 -1.79 -14.61
CA TYR A 88 -8.73 -1.29 -13.79
C TYR A 88 -7.90 -2.41 -13.15
N SER A 89 -8.54 -3.56 -12.84
CA SER A 89 -7.89 -4.78 -12.36
C SER A 89 -6.90 -5.41 -13.34
N GLU A 90 -7.04 -5.17 -14.65
CA GLU A 90 -6.16 -5.70 -15.69
C GLU A 90 -4.91 -4.84 -15.87
N LYS A 91 -5.00 -3.52 -15.64
CA LYS A 91 -3.83 -2.62 -15.70
C LYS A 91 -2.86 -2.81 -14.54
N LEU A 92 -3.30 -3.42 -13.44
CA LEU A 92 -2.43 -3.84 -12.34
C LEU A 92 -1.62 -5.11 -12.68
N LYS A 93 -2.03 -5.91 -13.68
CA LYS A 93 -1.29 -7.12 -14.10
C LYS A 93 -0.04 -6.80 -14.93
N SER A 94 0.04 -5.63 -15.55
CA SER A 94 1.09 -5.33 -16.54
C SER A 94 2.35 -4.69 -15.95
N ASN A 95 2.40 -4.37 -14.65
CA ASN A 95 3.56 -3.73 -14.01
C ASN A 95 3.94 -4.32 -12.64
N ILE A 96 3.40 -5.49 -12.29
CA ILE A 96 3.95 -6.29 -11.18
C ILE A 96 4.81 -7.36 -11.86
N PRO A 97 6.12 -7.49 -11.52
CA PRO A 97 6.90 -8.65 -11.93
C PRO A 97 6.07 -9.89 -11.62
N GLN A 98 5.76 -10.70 -12.64
CA GLN A 98 4.98 -11.91 -12.46
C GLN A 98 5.64 -12.70 -11.32
N PRO A 99 4.93 -12.98 -10.20
CA PRO A 99 5.48 -13.89 -9.21
C PRO A 99 5.76 -15.19 -9.96
N PRO A 100 6.97 -15.77 -9.83
CA PRO A 100 7.40 -16.89 -10.64
C PRO A 100 6.30 -17.95 -10.67
N GLU A 101 5.91 -18.34 -11.89
CA GLU A 101 4.79 -19.24 -12.19
C GLU A 101 4.92 -20.58 -11.46
N ASN A 102 6.13 -20.88 -11.01
CA ASN A 102 6.46 -22.03 -10.22
C ASN A 102 6.89 -21.62 -8.81
N LEU A 103 6.20 -22.15 -7.79
CA LEU A 103 6.53 -21.90 -6.38
C LEU A 103 7.93 -22.42 -6.03
N GLN A 104 8.47 -23.42 -6.74
CA GLN A 104 9.85 -23.87 -6.58
C GLN A 104 10.87 -22.86 -7.11
N ASP A 105 10.57 -22.10 -8.18
CA ASP A 105 11.42 -21.00 -8.66
C ASP A 105 11.36 -19.79 -7.70
N ALA A 106 10.21 -19.56 -7.06
CA ALA A 106 10.06 -18.58 -5.98
C ALA A 106 10.85 -18.93 -4.71
N VAL A 107 11.23 -20.20 -4.54
CA VAL A 107 11.90 -20.74 -3.35
C VAL A 107 13.34 -21.17 -3.67
N SER A 108 13.76 -21.14 -4.94
CA SER A 108 15.10 -21.56 -5.37
C SER A 108 16.19 -20.66 -4.78
N TRP A 109 15.98 -19.35 -4.70
CA TRP A 109 16.88 -18.42 -4.00
C TRP A 109 16.96 -18.70 -2.49
N ILE A 110 15.89 -19.24 -1.89
CA ILE A 110 15.89 -19.64 -0.46
C ILE A 110 16.72 -20.92 -0.26
N LYS A 111 16.99 -21.70 -1.31
CA LYS A 111 17.83 -22.90 -1.26
C LYS A 111 19.32 -22.61 -1.50
N ASP A 112 19.69 -21.37 -1.76
CA ASP A 112 21.09 -21.02 -1.92
C ASP A 112 21.82 -21.22 -0.58
N GLU A 113 22.88 -22.03 -0.60
CA GLU A 113 23.69 -22.33 0.57
C GLU A 113 24.34 -21.07 1.14
N LYS A 114 24.71 -20.10 0.29
CA LYS A 114 25.26 -18.80 0.70
C LYS A 114 24.21 -17.93 1.39
N ILE A 115 22.98 -17.89 0.87
CA ILE A 115 21.88 -17.12 1.46
C ILE A 115 21.50 -17.73 2.82
N ASN A 116 21.43 -19.06 2.92
CA ASN A 116 21.14 -19.73 4.19
C ASN A 116 22.25 -19.52 5.23
N ALA A 117 23.53 -19.58 4.82
CA ALA A 117 24.66 -19.29 5.69
C ALA A 117 24.62 -17.84 6.20
N PHE A 118 24.34 -16.89 5.32
CA PHE A 118 24.17 -15.48 5.68
C PHE A 118 23.00 -15.26 6.65
N LEU A 119 21.82 -15.79 6.35
CA LEU A 119 20.64 -15.67 7.22
C LEU A 119 20.90 -16.28 8.61
N SER A 120 21.56 -17.43 8.68
CA SER A 120 21.93 -18.05 9.97
C SER A 120 22.84 -17.16 10.82
N THR A 121 23.80 -16.49 10.16
CA THR A 121 24.75 -15.58 10.79
C THR A 121 24.05 -14.32 11.31
N VAL A 122 23.19 -13.72 10.49
CA VAL A 122 22.41 -12.53 10.86
C VAL A 122 21.46 -12.83 12.02
N ILE A 123 20.75 -13.96 11.99
CA ILE A 123 19.86 -14.40 13.08
C ILE A 123 20.65 -14.57 14.39
N SER A 124 21.86 -15.14 14.32
CA SER A 124 22.75 -15.30 15.48
C SER A 124 23.15 -13.95 16.08
N ILE A 125 23.59 -12.99 15.24
CA ILE A 125 23.99 -11.65 15.69
C ILE A 125 22.81 -10.90 16.31
N ILE A 126 21.63 -10.97 15.71
CA ILE A 126 20.39 -10.37 16.28
C ILE A 126 20.06 -11.00 17.65
N GLY A 127 20.26 -12.31 17.79
CA GLY A 127 20.14 -13.01 19.07
C GLY A 127 21.06 -12.42 20.15
N ARG A 128 22.33 -12.17 19.79
CA ARG A 128 23.32 -11.55 20.70
C ARG A 128 22.97 -10.10 21.04
N ILE A 129 22.50 -9.31 20.08
CA ILE A 129 22.04 -7.92 20.32
C ILE A 129 20.88 -7.88 21.33
N LYS A 130 19.94 -8.84 21.23
CA LYS A 130 18.82 -8.94 22.17
C LYS A 130 19.26 -9.35 23.59
N GLN A 131 20.32 -10.14 23.71
CA GLN A 131 20.85 -10.60 25.00
C GLN A 131 21.90 -9.67 25.61
N ALA A 132 22.43 -8.71 24.84
CA ALA A 132 23.43 -7.76 25.27
C ALA A 132 22.91 -6.86 26.42
N LYS A 133 23.66 -6.84 27.52
CA LYS A 133 23.30 -6.09 28.74
C LYS A 133 23.85 -4.66 28.69
N THR A 134 24.94 -4.44 27.96
CA THR A 134 25.59 -3.14 27.87
C THR A 134 25.40 -2.49 26.50
N SER A 135 25.43 -1.17 26.45
CA SER A 135 25.36 -0.40 25.19
C SER A 135 26.59 -0.63 24.31
N ALA A 136 27.75 -0.92 24.91
CA ALA A 136 28.99 -1.22 24.20
C ALA A 136 28.89 -2.55 23.42
N GLU A 137 28.35 -3.60 24.04
CA GLU A 137 28.10 -4.89 23.38
C GLU A 137 27.10 -4.73 22.23
N LYS A 138 26.01 -3.98 22.42
CA LYS A 138 25.03 -3.70 21.37
C LYS A 138 25.66 -2.98 20.18
N LEU A 139 26.55 -2.03 20.44
CA LEU A 139 27.27 -1.30 19.41
C LEU A 139 28.25 -2.23 18.67
N GLN A 140 28.99 -3.08 19.39
CA GLN A 140 29.91 -4.05 18.82
C GLN A 140 29.19 -5.05 17.90
N TYR A 141 28.08 -5.64 18.36
CA TYR A 141 27.28 -6.54 17.54
C TYR A 141 26.58 -5.81 16.38
N GLY A 142 26.24 -4.53 16.55
CA GLY A 142 25.73 -3.68 15.47
C GLY A 142 26.78 -3.46 14.36
N PHE A 143 28.04 -3.24 14.72
CA PHE A 143 29.15 -3.19 13.76
C PHE A 143 29.40 -4.55 13.08
N GLU A 144 29.36 -5.65 13.83
CA GLU A 144 29.47 -7.00 13.28
C GLU A 144 28.38 -7.25 12.23
N ALA A 145 27.13 -6.91 12.53
CA ALA A 145 26.02 -7.00 11.58
C ALA A 145 26.25 -6.16 10.33
N ALA A 146 26.66 -4.89 10.47
CA ALA A 146 26.92 -4.00 9.35
C ALA A 146 28.02 -4.54 8.42
N MET A 147 29.10 -5.08 8.99
CA MET A 147 30.18 -5.69 8.20
C MET A 147 29.74 -6.95 7.46
N THR A 148 28.87 -7.78 8.08
CA THR A 148 28.30 -8.96 7.42
C THR A 148 27.42 -8.56 6.23
N LEU A 149 26.64 -7.48 6.34
CA LEU A 149 25.83 -6.97 5.23
C LEU A 149 26.69 -6.45 4.08
N ILE A 150 27.76 -5.70 4.38
CA ILE A 150 28.68 -5.15 3.38
C ILE A 150 29.36 -6.29 2.59
N LYS A 151 29.89 -7.30 3.30
CA LYS A 151 30.53 -8.45 2.64
C LYS A 151 29.57 -9.21 1.73
N PHE A 152 28.33 -9.40 2.18
CA PHE A 152 27.33 -10.07 1.34
C PHE A 152 27.00 -9.26 0.08
N ALA A 153 26.95 -7.93 0.17
CA ALA A 153 26.72 -7.05 -0.98
C ALA A 153 27.91 -6.98 -1.94
N GLU A 154 29.15 -7.12 -1.44
CA GLU A 154 30.36 -7.18 -2.26
C GLU A 154 30.48 -8.51 -3.01
N ASP A 155 30.04 -9.62 -2.40
CA ASP A 155 30.08 -10.96 -3.02
C ASP A 155 29.07 -11.12 -4.19
N GLU A 156 28.11 -10.19 -4.36
CA GLU A 156 27.14 -10.17 -5.46
C GLU A 156 27.61 -9.40 -6.72
N ASN A 157 28.73 -8.66 -6.66
CA ASN A 157 29.25 -7.83 -7.76
C ASN A 157 30.51 -8.40 -8.42
#